data_AF-A0A947W0Q5-F1
#
_entry.id   AF-A0A947W0Q5-F1
#
_cell.length_a   1.000
_cell.length_b   1.000
_cell.length_c   1.000
_cell.angle_alpha   90.00
_cell.angle_beta   90.00
_cell.angle_gamma   90.00
#
_symmetry.space_group_name_H-M   'P 1'
#
loop_
_entity.id
_entity.type
_entity.pdbx_description
1 polymer ?
#
loop_
_entity_poly.entity_id
_entity_poly.type
_entity_poly.pdbx_seq_one_letter_code
_entity_poly.pdbx_strand_id
1 'polypeptide(L)' 'MGLPEDEAINVFDKRVYREAVDADWQRSAAMDIQVIPTYVAGERRLAGFQSVEALKGLVRPS' A
#
# COMPACT_ATOMS: atom_id res chain seq x y z
N MET A 1 15.79 6.99 -4.35
CA MET A 1 14.87 7.98 -4.93
C MET A 1 15.07 9.27 -4.14
N GLY A 2 16.07 10.08 -4.50
CA GLY A 2 16.56 11.16 -3.65
C GLY A 2 15.90 12.49 -4.01
N LEU A 3 14.94 12.92 -3.20
CA LEU A 3 14.60 14.35 -3.13
C LEU A 3 15.76 15.08 -2.42
N PRO A 4 16.07 16.32 -2.80
CA PRO A 4 16.84 17.23 -1.97
C PRO A 4 16.28 17.26 -0.54
N GLU A 5 17.15 17.34 0.47
CA GLU A 5 16.76 17.26 1.88
C GLU A 5 15.75 18.34 2.28
N ASP A 6 15.94 19.56 1.79
CA ASP A 6 15.06 20.70 2.00
C ASP A 6 13.67 20.47 1.40
N GLU A 7 13.61 19.87 0.21
CA GLU A 7 12.35 19.49 -0.43
C GLU A 7 11.63 18.40 0.36
N ALA A 8 12.37 17.38 0.82
CA ALA A 8 11.81 16.29 1.63
C ALA A 8 11.25 16.81 2.97
N ILE A 9 12.00 17.66 3.68
CA ILE A 9 11.54 18.31 4.92
C ILE A 9 10.28 19.12 4.65
N ASN A 10 10.27 19.92 3.59
CA ASN A 10 9.11 20.73 3.23
C ASN A 10 7.86 19.87 2.91
N VAL A 11 8.03 18.71 2.27
CA VAL A 11 6.96 17.72 2.01
C VAL A 11 6.37 17.21 3.32
N PHE A 12 7.22 16.85 4.29
CA PHE A 12 6.80 16.36 5.60
C PHE A 12 6.11 17.46 6.43
N ASP A 13 6.70 18.65 6.51
CA ASP A 13 6.20 19.76 7.34
C ASP A 13 4.88 20.30 6.82
N LYS A 14 4.79 20.57 5.51
CA LYS A 14 3.55 21.06 4.88
C LYS A 14 2.52 19.96 4.66
N ARG A 15 2.88 18.70 4.92
CA ARG A 15 2.05 17.51 4.70
C ARG A 15 1.41 17.53 3.31
N VAL A 16 2.20 17.81 2.29
CA VAL A 16 1.68 18.09 0.93
C VAL A 16 0.92 16.92 0.31
N TYR A 17 1.15 15.69 0.80
CA TYR A 17 0.44 14.48 0.37
C TYR A 17 -0.63 13.98 1.36
N ARG A 18 -0.97 14.76 2.41
CA ARG A 18 -1.93 14.35 3.44
C ARG A 18 -3.23 13.81 2.85
N GLU A 19 -3.83 14.54 1.92
CA GLU A 19 -5.11 14.16 1.32
C GLU A 19 -5.00 12.85 0.53
N ALA A 20 -3.90 12.65 -0.20
CA ALA A 20 -3.65 11.41 -0.92
C ALA A 20 -3.43 10.22 0.02
N VAL A 21 -2.71 10.44 1.13
CA VAL A 21 -2.48 9.42 2.17
C VAL A 21 -3.79 9.07 2.88
N ASP A 22 -4.58 10.05 3.30
CA ASP A 22 -5.87 9.85 3.95
C ASP A 22 -6.85 9.11 3.04
N ALA A 23 -6.88 9.44 1.75
CA ALA A 23 -7.69 8.74 0.76
C ALA A 23 -7.27 7.27 0.61
N ASP A 24 -5.97 6.95 0.64
CA ASP A 24 -5.49 5.56 0.59
C ASP A 24 -5.81 4.77 1.87
N TRP A 25 -5.80 5.43 3.03
CA TRP A 25 -6.30 4.84 4.29
C TRP A 25 -7.79 4.50 4.20
N GLN A 26 -8.61 5.43 3.71
CA GLN A 26 -10.06 5.20 3.53
C GLN A 26 -10.31 4.06 2.54
N ARG A 27 -9.57 4.02 1.44
CA ARG A 27 -9.65 2.95 0.45
C ARG A 27 -9.29 1.59 1.07
N SER A 28 -8.22 1.52 1.84
CA SER A 28 -7.80 0.29 2.52
C SER A 28 -8.85 -0.21 3.51
N ALA A 29 -9.47 0.70 4.28
CA ALA A 29 -10.58 0.38 5.15
C ALA A 29 -11.81 -0.12 4.39
N ALA A 30 -12.18 0.52 3.27
CA ALA A 30 -13.29 0.10 2.42
C ALA A 30 -13.05 -1.27 1.75
N MET A 31 -11.79 -1.72 1.65
CA MET A 31 -11.41 -3.04 1.16
C MET A 31 -11.29 -4.09 2.27
N ASP A 32 -11.63 -3.77 3.52
CA ASP A 32 -11.43 -4.60 4.73
C ASP A 32 -9.97 -5.03 4.94
N ILE A 33 -9.00 -4.17 4.60
CA ILE A 33 -7.58 -4.42 4.86
C ILE A 33 -7.26 -4.04 6.30
N GLN A 34 -6.97 -5.05 7.14
CA GLN A 34 -6.71 -4.87 8.58
C GLN A 34 -5.27 -5.19 9.02
N VAL A 35 -4.47 -5.84 8.16
CA VAL A 35 -3.12 -6.29 8.50
C VAL A 35 -2.14 -6.01 7.37
N ILE A 36 -0.89 -5.74 7.74
CA ILE A 36 0.21 -5.53 6.80
C ILE A 36 1.19 -6.71 6.79
N PRO A 37 1.81 -7.04 5.64
CA PRO A 37 1.36 -6.64 4.31
C PRO A 37 0.03 -7.32 3.93
N THR A 38 -0.72 -6.74 3.00
CA THR A 38 -1.85 -7.42 2.33
C THR A 38 -1.64 -7.29 0.81
N TYR A 39 -1.80 -8.41 0.11
CA TYR A 39 -1.63 -8.52 -1.34
C TYR A 39 -3.00 -8.74 -1.98
N VAL A 40 -3.30 -8.04 -3.07
CA VAL A 40 -4.59 -8.13 -3.79
C VAL A 40 -4.32 -8.29 -5.29
N ALA A 41 -5.00 -9.25 -5.92
CA ALA A 41 -4.96 -9.48 -7.38
C ALA A 41 -6.36 -9.84 -7.89
N GLY A 42 -7.01 -8.89 -8.57
CA GLY A 42 -8.43 -8.99 -8.89
C GLY A 42 -9.26 -9.12 -7.60
N GLU A 43 -10.11 -10.14 -7.53
CA GLU A 43 -10.94 -10.44 -6.36
C GLU A 43 -10.20 -11.28 -5.29
N ARG A 44 -8.99 -11.75 -5.61
CA ARG A 44 -8.19 -12.61 -4.71
C ARG A 44 -7.32 -11.76 -3.80
N ARG A 45 -7.13 -12.21 -2.56
CA ARG A 45 -6.28 -11.54 -1.58
C ARG A 45 -5.48 -12.52 -0.72
N LEU A 46 -4.32 -12.09 -0.24
CA LEU A 46 -3.55 -12.75 0.82
C LEU A 46 -3.14 -11.74 1.88
N ALA A 47 -3.37 -12.06 3.14
CA ALA A 47 -3.09 -11.19 4.28
C ALA A 47 -1.85 -11.68 5.06
N GLY A 48 -1.07 -10.74 5.60
CA GLY A 48 0.15 -11.00 6.36
C GLY A 48 1.36 -11.36 5.49
N PHE A 49 2.45 -11.72 6.17
CA PHE A 49 3.68 -12.13 5.50
C PHE A 49 3.48 -13.48 4.80
N GLN A 50 3.61 -13.47 3.47
CA GLN A 50 3.37 -14.63 2.62
C GLN A 50 4.67 -15.12 1.98
N SER A 51 4.68 -16.41 1.64
CA SER A 51 5.77 -16.98 0.85
C SER A 51 5.71 -16.51 -0.61
N VAL A 52 6.86 -16.51 -1.29
CA VAL A 52 6.92 -16.19 -2.72
C VAL A 52 6.04 -17.13 -3.56
N GLU A 53 5.94 -18.41 -3.18
CA GLU A 53 5.08 -19.38 -3.87
C GLU A 53 3.58 -19.04 -3.72
N ALA A 54 3.17 -18.58 -2.54
CA ALA A 54 1.79 -18.09 -2.34
C ALA A 54 1.51 -16.86 -3.21
N LEU A 55 2.46 -15.93 -3.31
CA LEU A 55 2.34 -14.74 -4.19
C LEU A 55 2.29 -15.13 -5.68
N LYS A 56 3.11 -16.09 -6.12
CA LYS A 56 3.02 -16.64 -7.49
C LYS A 56 1.64 -17.24 -7.75
N GLY A 57 1.08 -17.97 -6.78
CA GLY A 57 -0.27 -18.51 -6.86
C GLY A 57 -1.34 -17.43 -6.97
N LEU A 58 -1.18 -16.31 -6.26
CA LEU A 58 -2.10 -15.18 -6.26
C LEU A 58 -2.21 -14.51 -7.64
N VAL A 59 -1.10 -14.33 -8.35
CA VAL A 59 -1.06 -13.60 -9.63
C VAL A 59 -1.28 -14.48 -10.87
N ARG A 60 -1.31 -15.80 -10.71
CA ARG A 60 -1.61 -16.71 -11.83
C ARG A 60 -3.07 -16.51 -12.28
N PRO A 61 -3.33 -16.42 -13.60
CA PRO A 61 -4.68 -16.51 -14.14
C PRO A 61 -5.36 -17.81 -13.71
N SER A 62 -6.69 -17.76 -13.57
CA SER A 62 -7.52 -18.96 -13.36
C SER A 62 -7.56 -19.82 -14.61
#